data_AF-A0A2W7RSY3-F1
#
_entry.id   AF-A0A2W7RSY3-F1
#
_cell.length_a   1.000
_cell.length_b   1.000
_cell.length_c   1.000
_cell.angle_alpha   90.00
_cell.angle_beta   90.00
_cell.angle_gamma   90.00
#
_symmetry.space_group_name_H-M   'P 1'
#
loop_
_entity.id
_entity.type
_entity.pdbx_description
1 polymer ?
#
loop_
_entity_poly.entity_id
_entity_poly.type
_entity_poly.pdbx_seq_one_letter_code
_entity_poly.pdbx_strand_id
1 'polypeptide(L)' 'MRFFYLSSLPDPNGQFIIHDKDCYDIPSKYDRDYLGPYNSALEALRLFTLKKSNLNICVKCGIKHEIYDLKP' A
#
# COMPACT_ATOMS: atom_id res chain seq x y z
N MET A 1 -1.90 -12.96 5.50
CA MET A 1 -0.59 -12.42 5.06
C MET A 1 -0.63 -12.11 3.57
N ARG A 2 -0.30 -10.87 3.18
CA ARG A 2 -0.24 -10.39 1.79
C ARG A 2 1.02 -9.56 1.56
N PHE A 3 1.40 -9.40 0.30
CA PHE A 3 2.63 -8.71 -0.09
C PHE A 3 2.33 -7.28 -0.50
N PHE A 4 3.00 -6.32 0.13
CA PHE A 4 2.78 -4.89 -0.12
C PHE A 4 4.00 -4.25 -0.80
N TYR A 5 3.69 -3.24 -1.60
CA TYR A 5 4.64 -2.45 -2.36
C TYR A 5 4.35 -0.96 -2.18
N LEU A 6 5.36 -0.12 -2.27
CA LEU A 6 5.26 1.32 -2.23
C LEU A 6 5.61 1.89 -3.60
N SER A 7 4.85 2.85 -4.10
CA SER A 7 5.24 3.58 -5.31
C SER A 7 6.56 4.32 -5.09
N SER A 8 7.49 4.23 -6.03
CA SER A 8 8.75 4.98 -5.95
C SER A 8 8.55 6.44 -6.35
N LEU A 9 7.48 6.74 -7.09
CA LEU A 9 7.03 8.10 -7.41
C LEU A 9 5.82 8.49 -6.56
N PRO A 10 5.74 9.75 -6.11
CA PRO A 10 4.56 10.27 -5.44
C PRO A 10 3.40 10.48 -6.43
N ASP A 11 2.18 10.48 -5.91
CA ASP A 11 0.97 10.90 -6.62
C ASP A 11 0.98 12.43 -6.86
N PRO A 12 -0.02 12.97 -7.58
CA PRO A 12 -0.14 14.42 -7.79
C PRO A 12 -0.25 15.27 -6.52
N ASN A 13 -0.57 14.66 -5.36
CA ASN A 13 -0.63 15.34 -4.07
C ASN A 13 0.69 15.23 -3.28
N GLY A 14 1.74 14.63 -3.87
CA GLY A 14 3.02 14.42 -3.21
C GLY A 14 3.06 13.22 -2.26
N GLN A 15 2.07 12.32 -2.33
CA GLN A 15 1.97 11.14 -1.46
C GLN A 15 2.50 9.89 -2.14
N PHE A 16 3.30 9.12 -1.42
CA PHE A 16 3.72 7.79 -1.87
C PHE A 16 2.67 6.76 -1.48
N ILE A 17 2.27 5.92 -2.43
CA ILE A 17 1.07 5.10 -2.32
C ILE A 17 1.44 3.64 -2.10
N ILE A 18 0.86 3.03 -1.07
CA ILE A 18 0.99 1.61 -0.76
C ILE A 18 -0.04 0.81 -1.55
N HIS A 19 0.41 -0.25 -2.21
CA HIS A 19 -0.39 -1.18 -3.00
C HIS A 19 -0.20 -2.62 -2.53
N ASP A 20 -1.27 -3.39 -2.57
CA ASP A 20 -1.22 -4.85 -2.55
C ASP A 20 -0.64 -5.37 -3.89
N LYS A 21 0.11 -6.48 -3.85
CA LYS A 21 0.62 -7.19 -5.04
C LYS A 21 -0.43 -7.38 -6.14
N ASP A 22 -1.67 -7.66 -5.76
CA ASP A 22 -2.77 -7.97 -6.65
C ASP A 22 -3.62 -6.74 -7.01
N CYS A 23 -3.12 -5.53 -6.76
CA CYS A 23 -3.78 -4.30 -7.16
C CYS A 23 -3.64 -4.08 -8.67
N TYR A 24 -4.75 -3.77 -9.36
CA TYR A 24 -4.74 -3.47 -10.79
C TYR A 24 -3.97 -2.19 -11.14
N ASP A 25 -3.97 -1.20 -10.24
CA ASP A 25 -3.30 0.08 -10.44
C ASP A 25 -1.88 0.10 -9.84
N ILE A 26 -1.33 -1.07 -9.45
CA ILE A 26 0.02 -1.09 -8.90
C ILE A 26 1.03 -0.60 -9.96
N PRO A 27 2.00 0.26 -9.59
CA PRO A 27 3.03 0.69 -10.53
C PRO A 27 3.83 -0.48 -11.10
N SER A 28 4.57 -0.21 -12.17
CA SER A 28 5.53 -1.15 -12.75
C SER A 28 6.50 -1.67 -11.70
N LYS A 29 7.08 -2.86 -11.93
CA LYS A 29 8.10 -3.45 -11.04
C LYS A 29 9.36 -2.59 -10.87
N TYR A 30 9.58 -1.63 -11.77
CA TYR A 30 10.70 -0.68 -11.71
C TYR A 30 10.35 0.61 -10.94
N ASP A 31 9.06 0.89 -10.77
CA ASP A 31 8.55 2.11 -10.13
C ASP A 31 7.91 1.82 -8.76
N ARG A 32 8.34 0.72 -8.13
CA ARG A 32 7.85 0.31 -6.81
C ARG A 32 8.90 -0.41 -5.98
N ASP A 33 8.84 -0.16 -4.69
CA ASP A 33 9.68 -0.78 -3.68
C ASP A 33 8.89 -1.85 -2.91
N TYR A 34 9.51 -3.01 -2.67
CA TYR A 34 8.89 -4.05 -1.88
C TYR A 34 8.94 -3.71 -0.39
N LEU A 35 7.78 -3.66 0.26
CA LEU A 35 7.68 -3.31 1.69
C LEU A 35 7.80 -4.53 2.60
N GLY A 36 7.29 -5.68 2.14
CA GLY A 36 7.23 -6.88 2.95
C GLY A 36 5.84 -7.51 2.98
N PRO A 37 5.71 -8.66 3.68
CA PRO A 37 4.43 -9.25 3.99
C PRO A 37 3.80 -8.59 5.22
N TYR A 38 2.51 -8.23 5.13
CA TYR A 38 1.72 -7.71 6.24
C TYR A 38 0.33 -8.35 6.28
N ASN A 39 -0.39 -8.20 7.38
CA ASN A 39 -1.76 -8.70 7.49
C ASN A 39 -2.76 -7.79 6.78
N SER A 40 -2.53 -6.48 6.84
CA SER A 40 -3.35 -5.47 6.17
C SER A 40 -2.51 -4.30 5.64
N ALA A 41 -3.08 -3.54 4.69
CA ALA A 41 -2.45 -2.30 4.23
C ALA A 41 -2.30 -1.27 5.36
N LEU A 42 -3.20 -1.28 6.35
CA LEU A 42 -3.15 -0.38 7.49
C LEU A 42 -1.94 -0.67 8.40
N GLU A 43 -1.63 -1.95 8.62
CA GLU A 43 -0.43 -2.37 9.34
C GLU A 43 0.84 -1.92 8.59
N ALA A 44 0.89 -2.15 7.27
CA ALA A 44 1.99 -1.70 6.42
C ALA A 44 2.18 -0.18 6.50
N LEU A 45 1.09 0.59 6.38
CA LEU A 45 1.11 2.05 6.49
C LEU A 45 1.65 2.49 7.85
N ARG A 46 1.12 1.95 8.95
CA ARG A 46 1.51 2.32 10.32
C ARG A 46 3.00 2.08 10.58
N LEU A 47 3.58 1.01 10.05
CA LEU A 47 5.00 0.71 10.22
C LEU A 47 5.88 1.59 9.33
N PHE A 48 5.43 1.90 8.11
CA PHE A 48 6.22 2.70 7.19
C PHE A 48 6.14 4.21 7.43
N THR A 49 5.06 4.72 8.03
CA THR A 49 4.96 6.13 8.46
C THR A 49 6.00 6.50 9.52
N LEU A 50 6.54 5.52 10.25
CA LEU A 50 7.68 5.73 11.15
C LEU A 50 9.01 5.98 10.41
N LYS A 51 9.11 5.57 9.14
CA LYS A 51 10.34 5.65 8.32
C LYS A 51 10.27 6.74 7.25
N LYS A 52 9.08 6.99 6.71
CA LYS A 52 8.85 7.92 5.60
C LYS A 52 7.56 8.69 5.83
N SER A 53 7.63 10.01 5.75
CA SER A 53 6.45 10.88 5.77
C SER A 53 5.75 10.89 4.40
N ASN A 54 4.51 11.39 4.36
CA ASN A 54 3.69 11.50 3.15
C ASN A 54 3.39 10.14 2.49
N LEU A 55 3.01 9.16 3.30
CA LEU A 55 2.52 7.87 2.83
C LEU A 55 1.00 7.82 2.87
N ASN A 56 0.41 7.15 1.89
CA ASN A 56 -1.00 6.82 1.90
C ASN A 56 -1.22 5.43 1.31
N ILE A 57 -2.41 4.87 1.49
CA ILE A 57 -2.81 3.59 0.88
C ILE A 57 -3.60 3.89 -0.39
N CYS A 58 -3.38 3.09 -1.43
CA CYS A 58 -4.19 3.15 -2.63
C CYS A 58 -5.68 2.97 -2.26
N VAL A 59 -6.55 3.87 -2.72
CA VAL A 59 -7.99 3.84 -2.42
C VAL A 59 -8.61 2.47 -2.72
N LYS A 60 -8.26 1.87 -3.86
CA LYS A 60 -8.74 0.53 -4.23
C LYS A 60 -8.20 -0.57 -3.30
N CYS A 61 -6.97 -0.44 -2.83
CA CYS A 61 -6.40 -1.38 -1.86
C CYS A 61 -7.08 -1.21 -0.49
N GLY A 62 -7.27 0.03 -0.02
CA GLY A 62 -7.96 0.33 1.24
C GLY A 62 -9.38 -0.22 1.29
N ILE A 63 -10.18 0.02 0.25
CA ILE A 63 -11.56 -0.51 0.16
C ILE A 63 -11.57 -2.04 0.09
N LYS A 64 -10.62 -2.64 -0.66
CA LYS A 64 -10.45 -4.10 -0.67
C LYS A 64 -10.25 -4.59 0.76
N HIS A 65 -9.39 -3.96 1.55
CA HIS A 65 -9.14 -4.35 2.93
C HIS A 65 -10.37 -4.21 3.83
N GLU A 66 -11.11 -3.10 3.78
CA GLU A 66 -12.34 -2.95 4.58
C GLU A 66 -13.36 -4.07 4.29
N ILE A 67 -13.53 -4.47 3.04
CA ILE A 67 -14.49 -5.52 2.67
C ILE A 67 -14.02 -6.93 3.09
N TYR A 68 -12.72 -7.22 3.01
CA TYR A 68 -12.19 -8.54 3.38
C TYR A 68 -11.92 -8.70 4.89
N ASP A 69 -11.64 -7.61 5.60
CA ASP A 69 -11.41 -7.60 7.06
C ASP A 69 -12.75 -7.58 7.84
N LEU A 70 -13.89 -7.37 7.15
CA LEU A 70 -15.25 -7.48 7.68
C LEU A 70 -15.89 -8.88 7.49
N LYS A 71 -15.17 -9.86 6.93
CA LYS A 71 -15.68 -11.24 6.88
C LYS A 71 -15.47 -11.93 8.23
N PRO A 72 -16.53 -12.45 8.87
CA PRO A 72 -16.46 -13.11 10.17
C PRO A 72 -15.64 -14.41 10.13
#